data_AF-A0A932Y5U5-F1
#
_entry.id   AF-A0A932Y5U5-F1
#
_cell.length_a   1.000
_cell.length_b   1.000
_cell.length_c   1.000
_cell.angle_alpha   90.00
_cell.angle_beta   90.00
_cell.angle_gamma   90.00
#
_symmetry.space_group_name_H-M   'P 1'
#
loop_
_entity.id
_entity.type
_entity.pdbx_description
1 polymer ?
#
loop_
_entity_poly.entity_id
_entity_poly.type
_entity_poly.pdbx_seq_one_letter_code
_entity_poly.pdbx_strand_id
1 'polypeptide(L)'
;MRLFNSDNQRLQELLLIVDDNLATLSRWWRWALIACLIAALPLFFVLKFSFYQLNIRGYSPPAVTRPGGEVIPLSVVDKRIFTLDEGLYSGYVRIKNINLDRGVPELPYQAVFKTLGGSRVTAVSGKTFILPASEKILVFSRFDSAQKPEVLEFELLESPRFAYKGQLSNINLETQRIEFERGAEFALTGAVRNTSPFTLRQIYLPVLLFDKDNNIVAVNSTTMNHVQSSEVRAFRVIWPKPISGAVRAEINPEVNIFDRDLLSTQLEEIETR
;
A
#
# COMPACT_ATOMS: atom_id res chain seq x y z
N MET A 1 21.71 36.12 -28.03
CA MET A 1 21.71 37.17 -26.98
C MET A 1 21.00 38.44 -27.49
N ARG A 2 19.71 38.38 -27.85
CA ARG A 2 18.93 39.49 -28.45
C ARG A 2 17.42 39.41 -28.19
N LEU A 3 17.00 38.74 -27.11
CA LEU A 3 15.57 38.56 -26.78
C LEU A 3 15.10 39.41 -25.58
N PHE A 4 16.01 40.08 -24.85
CA PHE A 4 15.65 40.86 -23.66
C PHE A 4 15.42 42.37 -23.91
N ASN A 5 15.63 42.87 -25.14
CA ASN A 5 15.57 44.32 -25.41
C ASN A 5 14.22 44.80 -25.96
N SER A 6 13.43 43.90 -26.58
CA SER A 6 12.12 44.25 -27.15
C SER A 6 11.05 44.48 -26.09
N ASP A 7 11.12 43.76 -24.96
CA ASP A 7 10.10 43.84 -23.91
C ASP A 7 10.21 45.15 -23.13
N ASN A 8 11.43 45.64 -22.92
CA ASN A 8 11.66 46.96 -22.33
C ASN A 8 11.19 48.10 -23.23
N GLN A 9 11.37 47.97 -24.56
CA GLN A 9 10.88 48.98 -25.51
C GLN A 9 9.35 49.03 -25.54
N ARG A 10 8.68 47.87 -25.53
CA ARG A 10 7.21 47.80 -25.46
C ARG A 10 6.65 48.36 -24.17
N LEU A 11 7.32 48.12 -23.04
CA LEU A 11 6.93 48.71 -21.75
C LEU A 11 7.12 50.22 -21.75
N GLN A 12 8.20 50.74 -22.33
CA GLN A 12 8.44 52.17 -22.44
C GLN A 12 7.41 52.85 -23.37
N GLU A 13 7.08 52.25 -24.52
CA GLU A 13 6.02 52.73 -25.41
C GLU A 13 4.65 52.74 -24.72
N LEU A 14 4.31 51.67 -23.98
CA LEU A 14 3.07 51.61 -23.20
C LEU A 14 3.03 52.69 -22.11
N LEU A 15 4.14 52.90 -21.38
CA LEU A 15 4.21 53.93 -20.35
C LEU A 15 4.04 55.34 -20.92
N LEU A 16 4.63 55.60 -22.09
CA LEU A 16 4.48 56.89 -22.79
C LEU A 16 3.04 57.12 -23.27
N ILE A 17 2.39 56.11 -23.85
CA ILE A 17 0.98 56.19 -24.26
C ILE A 17 0.07 56.41 -23.04
N VAL A 18 0.37 55.74 -21.92
CA VAL A 18 -0.38 55.91 -20.67
C VAL A 18 -0.19 57.31 -20.10
N ASP A 19 1.03 57.84 -20.10
CA ASP A 19 1.35 59.19 -19.60
C ASP A 19 0.69 60.28 -20.46
N ASP A 20 0.74 60.16 -21.79
CA ASP A 20 0.14 61.14 -22.70
C ASP A 20 -1.40 61.16 -22.56
N ASN A 21 -2.02 59.99 -22.46
CA ASN A 21 -3.46 59.90 -22.18
C ASN A 21 -3.83 60.40 -20.78
N LEU A 22 -2.99 60.14 -19.76
CA LEU A 22 -3.17 60.70 -18.41
C LEU A 22 -2.97 62.22 -18.39
N ALA A 23 -2.10 62.75 -19.25
CA ALA A 23 -1.82 64.17 -19.35
C ALA A 23 -3.04 64.97 -19.88
N THR A 24 -3.84 64.37 -20.75
CA THR A 24 -5.09 64.98 -21.26
C THR A 24 -6.22 65.02 -20.21
N LEU A 25 -6.15 64.19 -19.17
CA LEU A 25 -7.16 64.16 -18.11
C LEU A 25 -7.01 65.34 -17.16
N SER A 26 -8.14 65.93 -16.78
CA SER A 26 -8.19 67.00 -15.78
C SER A 26 -7.60 66.51 -14.45
N ARG A 27 -7.00 67.43 -13.68
CA ARG A 27 -6.35 67.11 -12.40
C ARG A 27 -7.29 66.35 -11.45
N TRP A 28 -8.58 66.65 -11.47
CA TRP A 28 -9.59 65.98 -10.65
C TRP A 28 -9.79 64.50 -11.04
N TRP A 29 -9.84 64.19 -12.35
CA TRP A 29 -9.96 62.81 -12.84
C TRP A 29 -8.74 61.95 -12.50
N ARG A 30 -7.53 62.54 -12.48
CA ARG A 30 -6.32 61.82 -12.06
C ARG A 30 -6.39 61.39 -10.59
N TRP A 31 -6.83 62.28 -9.71
CA TRP A 31 -7.04 61.95 -8.30
C TRP A 31 -8.16 60.92 -8.11
N ALA A 32 -9.23 61.01 -8.89
CA ALA A 32 -10.31 60.01 -8.88
C ALA A 32 -9.82 58.62 -9.29
N LEU A 33 -8.98 58.51 -10.32
CA LEU A 33 -8.38 57.24 -10.75
C LEU A 33 -7.46 56.65 -9.70
N ILE A 34 -6.59 57.46 -9.09
CA ILE A 34 -5.69 57.02 -8.01
C ILE A 34 -6.51 56.52 -6.81
N ALA A 35 -7.53 57.27 -6.40
CA ALA A 35 -8.43 56.87 -5.31
C ALA A 35 -9.17 55.56 -5.63
N CYS A 36 -9.63 55.38 -6.86
CA CYS A 36 -10.28 54.15 -7.32
C CYS A 36 -9.33 52.95 -7.25
N LEU A 37 -8.08 53.12 -7.69
CA LEU A 37 -7.06 52.06 -7.68
C LEU A 37 -6.67 51.66 -6.24
N ILE A 38 -6.54 52.65 -5.35
CA ILE A 38 -6.29 52.41 -3.92
C ILE A 38 -7.49 51.70 -3.26
N ALA A 39 -8.71 52.05 -3.63
CA ALA A 39 -9.93 51.43 -3.10
C ALA A 39 -10.19 50.01 -3.66
N ALA A 40 -9.73 49.71 -4.87
CA ALA A 40 -9.93 48.41 -5.51
C ALA A 40 -9.23 47.26 -4.75
N LEU A 41 -8.04 47.52 -4.18
CA LEU A 41 -7.26 46.51 -3.46
C LEU A 41 -7.98 46.01 -2.18
N PRO A 42 -8.40 46.85 -1.22
CA PRO A 42 -9.13 46.38 -0.05
C PRO A 42 -10.50 45.79 -0.43
N LEU A 43 -11.18 46.35 -1.44
CA LEU A 43 -12.44 45.81 -1.94
C LEU A 43 -12.28 44.37 -2.44
N PHE A 44 -11.21 44.07 -3.19
CA PHE A 44 -10.89 42.71 -3.62
C PHE A 44 -10.72 41.76 -2.43
N PHE A 45 -10.00 42.16 -1.38
CA PHE A 45 -9.82 41.32 -0.20
C PHE A 45 -11.13 41.11 0.58
N VAL A 46 -11.96 42.15 0.71
CA VAL A 46 -13.29 42.04 1.34
C VAL A 46 -14.21 41.11 0.56
N LEU A 47 -14.24 41.24 -0.77
CA LEU A 47 -15.03 40.36 -1.65
C LEU A 47 -14.54 38.91 -1.57
N LYS A 48 -13.22 38.69 -1.62
CA LYS A 48 -12.62 37.36 -1.49
C LYS A 48 -12.93 36.73 -0.14
N PHE A 49 -12.80 37.50 0.94
CA PHE A 49 -13.11 37.04 2.30
C PHE A 49 -14.61 36.71 2.43
N SER A 50 -15.48 37.58 1.94
CA SER A 50 -16.94 37.37 1.96
C SER A 50 -17.34 36.15 1.15
N PHE A 51 -16.73 35.93 -0.02
CA PHE A 51 -16.94 34.74 -0.83
C PHE A 51 -16.53 33.46 -0.08
N TYR A 52 -15.36 33.46 0.56
CA TYR A 52 -14.90 32.35 1.40
C TYR A 52 -15.85 32.09 2.57
N GLN A 53 -16.27 33.14 3.27
CA GLN A 53 -17.17 33.06 4.41
C GLN A 53 -18.55 32.54 4.05
N LEU A 54 -19.13 33.01 2.94
CA LEU A 54 -20.51 32.67 2.55
C LEU A 54 -20.60 31.35 1.79
N ASN A 55 -19.70 31.10 0.84
CA ASN A 55 -19.82 29.94 -0.04
C ASN A 55 -19.11 28.70 0.51
N ILE A 56 -17.98 28.86 1.19
CA ILE A 56 -17.15 27.70 1.58
C ILE A 56 -17.50 27.21 2.98
N ARG A 57 -17.89 28.08 3.93
CA ARG A 57 -18.34 27.62 5.26
C ARG A 57 -19.65 26.83 5.21
N GLY A 58 -20.50 27.09 4.23
CA GLY A 58 -21.75 26.36 4.01
C GLY A 58 -21.61 25.14 3.09
N TYR A 59 -20.44 24.96 2.46
CA TYR A 59 -20.22 23.82 1.58
C TYR A 59 -20.10 22.54 2.40
N SER A 60 -21.19 21.80 2.48
CA SER A 60 -21.15 20.39 2.85
C SER A 60 -20.95 19.61 1.55
N PRO A 61 -19.81 18.92 1.36
CA PRO A 61 -19.65 18.06 0.20
C PRO A 61 -20.82 17.07 0.16
N PRO A 62 -21.38 16.78 -1.03
CA PRO A 62 -22.45 15.80 -1.14
C PRO A 62 -21.96 14.50 -0.50
N ALA A 63 -22.82 13.87 0.30
CA ALA A 63 -22.50 12.57 0.88
C ALA A 63 -22.17 11.63 -0.28
N VAL A 64 -20.96 11.06 -0.27
CA VAL A 64 -20.56 10.06 -1.25
C VAL A 64 -21.40 8.81 -0.97
N THR A 65 -22.55 8.70 -1.62
CA THR A 65 -23.38 7.50 -1.57
C THR A 65 -22.65 6.40 -2.33
N ARG A 66 -21.78 5.67 -1.63
CA ARG A 66 -21.24 4.41 -2.17
C ARG A 66 -22.40 3.41 -2.11
N PRO A 67 -22.83 2.81 -3.23
CA PRO A 67 -23.86 1.78 -3.17
C PRO A 67 -23.39 0.72 -2.17
N GLY A 68 -24.17 0.56 -1.10
CA GLY A 68 -23.88 -0.40 -0.04
C GLY A 68 -24.10 -1.80 -0.58
N GLY A 69 -23.12 -2.32 -1.33
CA GLY A 69 -23.10 -3.73 -1.70
C GLY A 69 -23.12 -4.59 -0.43
N GLU A 70 -23.85 -5.69 -0.49
CA GLU A 70 -23.83 -6.73 0.54
C GLU A 70 -22.39 -7.22 0.71
N VAL A 71 -21.95 -7.33 1.97
CA VAL A 71 -20.60 -7.78 2.29
C VAL A 71 -20.60 -9.30 2.29
N ILE A 72 -19.82 -9.89 1.39
CA ILE A 72 -19.72 -11.34 1.26
C ILE A 72 -18.66 -11.84 2.25
N PRO A 73 -18.92 -12.90 3.04
CA PRO A 73 -17.94 -13.44 3.98
C PRO A 73 -16.68 -13.94 3.27
N LEU A 74 -15.56 -13.91 3.99
CA LEU A 74 -14.30 -14.47 3.51
C LEU A 74 -14.41 -16.00 3.35
N SER A 75 -13.77 -16.55 2.32
CA SER A 75 -13.75 -17.99 2.07
C SER A 75 -12.34 -18.55 2.15
N VAL A 76 -12.16 -19.69 2.84
CA VAL A 76 -10.93 -20.48 2.74
C VAL A 76 -11.01 -21.33 1.48
N VAL A 77 -10.15 -21.05 0.51
CA VAL A 77 -10.20 -21.69 -0.82
C VAL A 77 -9.30 -22.92 -0.87
N ASP A 78 -8.19 -22.88 -0.14
CA ASP A 78 -7.20 -23.95 -0.16
C ASP A 78 -6.42 -23.98 1.16
N LYS A 79 -5.96 -25.17 1.54
CA LYS A 79 -5.12 -25.39 2.72
C LYS A 79 -4.37 -26.70 2.58
N ARG A 80 -3.10 -26.71 2.96
CA ARG A 80 -2.27 -27.91 2.87
C ARG A 80 -1.19 -27.95 3.92
N ILE A 81 -0.78 -29.17 4.27
CA ILE A 81 0.36 -29.48 5.12
C ILE A 81 1.46 -30.08 4.24
N PHE A 82 2.70 -29.69 4.50
CA PHE A 82 3.89 -30.26 3.88
C PHE A 82 4.76 -30.93 4.93
N THR A 83 5.32 -32.07 4.56
CA THR A 83 6.40 -32.71 5.31
C THR A 83 7.72 -32.23 4.72
N LEU A 84 8.52 -31.54 5.53
CA LEU A 84 9.81 -31.00 5.12
C LEU A 84 10.95 -32.00 5.38
N ASP A 85 10.85 -32.70 6.51
CA ASP A 85 11.77 -33.74 6.95
C ASP A 85 11.07 -34.63 8.00
N GLU A 86 11.76 -35.64 8.53
CA GLU A 86 11.30 -36.40 9.68
C GLU A 86 10.98 -35.48 10.87
N GLY A 87 9.71 -35.40 11.23
CA GLY A 87 9.23 -34.56 12.32
C GLY A 87 9.18 -33.05 12.03
N LEU A 88 9.49 -32.62 10.80
CA LEU A 88 9.42 -31.22 10.38
C LEU A 88 8.27 -30.99 9.41
N TYR A 89 7.43 -30.02 9.74
CA TYR A 89 6.24 -29.72 8.95
C TYR A 89 6.10 -28.23 8.69
N SER A 90 5.41 -27.89 7.61
CA SER A 90 4.89 -26.56 7.34
C SER A 90 3.49 -26.65 6.78
N GLY A 91 2.81 -25.52 6.63
CA GLY A 91 1.52 -25.50 5.98
C GLY A 91 1.17 -24.12 5.47
N TYR A 92 0.06 -24.03 4.75
CA TYR A 92 -0.53 -22.74 4.42
C TYR A 92 -2.06 -22.83 4.38
N VAL A 93 -2.67 -21.66 4.44
CA VAL A 93 -4.08 -21.43 4.16
C VAL A 93 -4.19 -20.29 3.16
N ARG A 94 -5.06 -20.46 2.18
CA ARG A 94 -5.42 -19.43 1.20
C ARG A 94 -6.83 -18.92 1.48
N ILE A 95 -6.92 -17.64 1.81
CA ILE A 95 -8.17 -16.95 2.11
C ILE A 95 -8.48 -16.03 0.94
N LYS A 96 -9.74 -15.99 0.50
CA LYS A 96 -10.18 -15.15 -0.61
C LYS A 96 -11.18 -14.11 -0.14
N ASN A 97 -10.99 -12.90 -0.61
CA ASN A 97 -11.91 -11.79 -0.45
C ASN A 97 -12.44 -11.36 -1.82
N ILE A 98 -13.70 -11.66 -2.10
CA ILE A 98 -14.35 -11.28 -3.37
C ILE A 98 -15.00 -9.89 -3.32
N ASN A 99 -15.00 -9.22 -2.16
CA ASN A 99 -15.51 -7.86 -2.05
C ASN A 99 -14.56 -6.89 -2.78
N LEU A 100 -15.09 -6.14 -3.75
CA LEU A 100 -14.28 -5.35 -4.69
C LEU A 100 -13.61 -4.12 -4.05
N ASP A 101 -14.26 -3.50 -3.08
CA ASP A 101 -13.85 -2.22 -2.48
C ASP A 101 -13.62 -2.30 -0.96
N ARG A 102 -13.89 -3.46 -0.35
CA ARG A 102 -13.76 -3.70 1.09
C ARG A 102 -12.74 -4.78 1.39
N GLY A 103 -11.80 -4.47 2.28
CA GLY A 103 -10.86 -5.43 2.85
C GLY A 103 -11.06 -5.52 4.37
N VAL A 104 -10.22 -6.31 5.04
CA VAL A 104 -10.23 -6.45 6.48
C VAL A 104 -8.86 -6.01 7.02
N PRO A 105 -8.78 -4.87 7.74
CA PRO A 105 -7.53 -4.32 8.27
C PRO A 105 -6.81 -5.24 9.26
N GLU A 106 -7.58 -5.94 10.08
CA GLU A 106 -7.10 -6.86 11.09
C GLU A 106 -8.05 -8.07 11.15
N LEU A 107 -7.47 -9.24 10.99
CA LEU A 107 -8.15 -10.52 10.94
C LEU A 107 -7.45 -11.50 11.89
N PRO A 108 -7.91 -11.58 13.16
CA PRO A 108 -7.42 -12.56 14.12
C PRO A 108 -7.81 -13.97 13.70
N TYR A 109 -6.86 -14.90 13.74
CA TYR A 109 -7.06 -16.28 13.30
C TYR A 109 -6.39 -17.28 14.25
N GLN A 110 -6.85 -18.53 14.16
CA GLN A 110 -6.17 -19.70 14.70
C GLN A 110 -6.10 -20.81 13.64
N ALA A 111 -4.94 -21.45 13.57
CA ALA A 111 -4.68 -22.62 12.76
C ALA A 111 -4.28 -23.79 13.67
N VAL A 112 -5.04 -24.88 13.64
CA VAL A 112 -4.79 -26.07 14.47
C VAL A 112 -4.39 -27.23 13.56
N PHE A 113 -3.20 -27.78 13.82
CA PHE A 113 -2.71 -28.98 13.15
C PHE A 113 -3.08 -30.19 14.01
N LYS A 114 -3.72 -31.18 13.41
CA LYS A 114 -4.19 -32.39 14.07
C LYS A 114 -3.74 -33.65 13.34
N THR A 115 -3.65 -34.76 14.07
CA THR A 115 -3.52 -36.09 13.49
C THR A 115 -4.86 -36.53 12.87
N LEU A 116 -4.86 -37.61 12.09
CA LEU A 116 -6.09 -38.19 11.54
C LEU A 116 -7.11 -38.58 12.62
N GLY A 117 -6.64 -39.00 13.80
CA GLY A 117 -7.47 -39.33 14.96
C GLY A 117 -8.04 -38.13 15.72
N GLY A 118 -7.78 -36.90 15.26
CA GLY A 118 -8.27 -35.67 15.87
C GLY A 118 -7.43 -35.11 17.02
N SER A 119 -6.34 -35.79 17.40
CA SER A 119 -5.41 -35.29 18.43
C SER A 119 -4.68 -34.04 17.94
N ARG A 120 -4.68 -32.98 18.76
CA ARG A 120 -3.98 -31.74 18.46
C ARG A 120 -2.47 -31.95 18.51
N VAL A 121 -1.79 -31.62 17.40
CA VAL A 121 -0.34 -31.63 17.26
C VAL A 121 0.24 -30.28 17.68
N THR A 122 -0.27 -29.18 17.10
CA THR A 122 0.10 -27.82 17.45
C THR A 122 -1.02 -26.84 17.08
N ALA A 123 -0.96 -25.61 17.58
CA ALA A 123 -1.77 -24.53 17.03
C ALA A 123 -1.00 -23.22 16.96
N VAL A 124 -1.31 -22.44 15.93
CA VAL A 124 -0.73 -21.12 15.67
C VAL A 124 -1.86 -20.11 15.64
N SER A 125 -1.82 -19.15 16.57
CA SER A 125 -2.72 -18.00 16.56
C SER A 125 -1.97 -16.77 16.08
N GLY A 126 -2.66 -15.87 15.39
CA GLY A 126 -2.04 -14.65 14.89
C GLY A 126 -3.06 -13.63 14.41
N LYS A 127 -2.55 -12.54 13.86
CA LYS A 127 -3.33 -11.51 13.20
C LYS A 127 -2.83 -11.34 11.78
N THR A 128 -3.75 -11.09 10.87
CA THR A 128 -3.41 -10.77 9.49
C THR A 128 -4.33 -9.69 8.93
N PHE A 129 -4.27 -9.45 7.64
CA PHE A 129 -5.18 -8.58 6.91
C PHE A 129 -5.50 -9.20 5.56
N ILE A 130 -6.57 -8.77 4.91
CA ILE A 130 -6.87 -9.12 3.52
C ILE A 130 -7.35 -7.88 2.76
N LEU A 131 -6.81 -7.67 1.57
CA LEU A 131 -7.16 -6.52 0.73
C LEU A 131 -8.47 -6.80 -0.04
N PRO A 132 -9.15 -5.76 -0.57
CA PRO A 132 -10.26 -5.96 -1.48
C PRO A 132 -9.83 -6.71 -2.74
N ALA A 133 -10.74 -7.52 -3.29
CA ALA A 133 -10.55 -8.30 -4.52
C ALA A 133 -9.22 -9.08 -4.55
N SER A 134 -8.78 -9.61 -3.41
CA SER A 134 -7.49 -10.26 -3.28
C SER A 134 -7.59 -11.63 -2.62
N GLU A 135 -6.54 -12.41 -2.82
CA GLU A 135 -6.27 -13.62 -2.05
C GLU A 135 -5.15 -13.34 -1.05
N LYS A 136 -5.20 -14.00 0.09
CA LYS A 136 -4.23 -13.91 1.18
C LYS A 136 -3.64 -15.27 1.42
N ILE A 137 -2.31 -15.37 1.39
CA ILE A 137 -1.62 -16.64 1.65
C ILE A 137 -0.96 -16.57 3.03
N LEU A 138 -1.56 -17.25 4.00
CA LEU A 138 -0.98 -17.42 5.32
C LEU A 138 -0.10 -18.66 5.33
N VAL A 139 1.20 -18.46 5.53
CA VAL A 139 2.15 -19.56 5.64
C VAL A 139 2.44 -19.79 7.12
N PHE A 140 2.34 -21.05 7.52
CA PHE A 140 2.78 -21.53 8.83
C PHE A 140 4.17 -22.12 8.63
N SER A 141 5.18 -21.34 9.00
CA SER A 141 6.59 -21.73 8.90
C SER A 141 6.90 -23.02 9.68
N ARG A 142 8.09 -23.56 9.43
CA ARG A 142 8.61 -24.81 10.00
C ARG A 142 8.25 -24.95 11.49
N PHE A 143 7.64 -26.08 11.84
CA PHE A 143 7.48 -26.51 13.22
C PHE A 143 7.86 -27.99 13.39
N ASP A 144 8.32 -28.31 14.60
CA ASP A 144 8.76 -29.65 15.00
C ASP A 144 7.60 -30.43 15.65
N SER A 145 7.44 -31.71 15.31
CA SER A 145 6.51 -32.61 15.98
C SER A 145 6.88 -34.09 15.80
N ALA A 146 6.77 -34.88 16.87
CA ALA A 146 6.88 -36.33 16.81
C ALA A 146 5.68 -37.01 16.11
N GLN A 147 4.52 -36.34 16.11
CA GLN A 147 3.29 -36.84 15.48
C GLN A 147 3.08 -36.18 14.12
N LYS A 148 2.80 -36.98 13.09
CA LYS A 148 2.49 -36.49 11.74
C LYS A 148 1.13 -35.76 11.74
N PRO A 149 1.09 -34.45 11.43
CA PRO A 149 -0.17 -33.75 11.24
C PRO A 149 -0.73 -34.08 9.86
N GLU A 150 -2.02 -34.40 9.81
CA GLU A 150 -2.75 -34.77 8.60
C GLU A 150 -3.92 -33.81 8.31
N VAL A 151 -4.41 -33.13 9.34
CA VAL A 151 -5.54 -32.21 9.24
C VAL A 151 -5.10 -30.81 9.68
N LEU A 152 -5.36 -29.82 8.83
CA LEU A 152 -5.21 -28.40 9.15
C LEU A 152 -6.61 -27.78 9.29
N GLU A 153 -6.98 -27.43 10.50
CA GLU A 153 -8.17 -26.63 10.78
C GLU A 153 -7.80 -25.16 10.87
N PHE A 154 -8.62 -24.30 10.29
CA PHE A 154 -8.41 -22.86 10.28
C PHE A 154 -9.71 -22.18 10.64
N GLU A 155 -9.64 -21.28 11.60
CA GLU A 155 -10.78 -20.51 12.09
C GLU A 155 -10.43 -19.03 12.25
N LEU A 156 -11.45 -18.20 12.04
CA LEU A 156 -11.40 -16.78 12.35
C LEU A 156 -11.92 -16.60 13.76
N LEU A 157 -11.14 -15.97 14.63
CA LEU A 157 -11.49 -15.83 16.04
C LEU A 157 -12.56 -14.77 16.28
N GLU A 158 -12.70 -13.83 15.35
CA GLU A 158 -13.67 -12.74 15.39
C GLU A 158 -14.36 -12.58 14.04
N SER A 159 -15.55 -11.99 14.06
CA SER A 159 -16.26 -11.59 12.83
C SER A 159 -15.44 -10.53 12.08
N PRO A 160 -15.14 -10.72 10.78
CA PRO A 160 -14.30 -9.79 10.04
C PRO A 160 -14.89 -8.38 9.98
N ARG A 161 -14.11 -7.37 10.36
CA ARG A 161 -14.50 -5.96 10.29
C ARG A 161 -14.07 -5.37 8.96
N PHE A 162 -15.00 -5.33 8.00
CA PHE A 162 -14.73 -4.83 6.68
C PHE A 162 -14.58 -3.30 6.67
N ALA A 163 -13.53 -2.83 6.00
CA ALA A 163 -13.23 -1.42 5.79
C ALA A 163 -13.00 -1.13 4.31
N TYR A 164 -13.40 0.06 3.87
CA TYR A 164 -13.12 0.50 2.51
C TYR A 164 -11.64 0.74 2.31
N LYS A 165 -11.12 0.33 1.14
CA LYS A 165 -9.80 0.77 0.70
C LYS A 165 -9.84 2.29 0.44
N GLY A 166 -9.03 3.03 1.19
CA GLY A 166 -8.85 4.47 0.98
C GLY A 166 -8.18 4.76 -0.37
N GLN A 167 -8.18 6.04 -0.77
CA GLN A 167 -7.46 6.54 -1.96
C GLN A 167 -5.94 6.63 -1.72
N LEU A 168 -5.34 5.64 -1.05
CA LEU A 168 -3.87 5.59 -0.98
C LEU A 168 -3.32 5.35 -2.39
N SER A 169 -2.31 6.15 -2.76
CA SER A 169 -1.58 6.00 -4.02
C SER A 169 -1.08 4.56 -4.17
N ASN A 170 -1.11 4.03 -5.39
CA ASN A 170 -0.78 2.63 -5.70
C ASN A 170 0.58 2.24 -5.07
N ILE A 171 0.52 1.42 -4.01
CA ILE A 171 1.71 0.73 -3.50
C ILE A 171 2.06 -0.34 -4.53
N ASN A 172 3.25 -0.22 -5.10
CA ASN A 172 3.73 -1.14 -6.12
C ASN A 172 5.07 -1.75 -5.65
N LEU A 173 5.13 -3.07 -5.73
CA LEU A 173 6.25 -3.90 -5.30
C LEU A 173 6.63 -4.81 -6.46
N GLU A 174 7.89 -4.81 -6.84
CA GLU A 174 8.41 -5.62 -7.92
C GLU A 174 9.42 -6.63 -7.39
N THR A 175 9.18 -7.91 -7.64
CA THR A 175 10.15 -8.99 -7.33
C THR A 175 11.13 -9.15 -8.49
N GLN A 176 12.42 -9.24 -8.20
CA GLN A 176 13.47 -9.39 -9.21
C GLN A 176 14.58 -10.33 -8.73
N ARG A 177 15.37 -10.86 -9.68
CA ARG A 177 16.54 -11.73 -9.44
C ARG A 177 16.21 -12.98 -8.63
N ILE A 178 15.10 -13.64 -8.96
CA ILE A 178 14.67 -14.85 -8.26
C ILE A 178 15.53 -16.03 -8.70
N GLU A 179 16.26 -16.62 -7.75
CA GLU A 179 17.23 -17.69 -8.01
C GLU A 179 17.06 -18.83 -6.99
N PHE A 180 17.23 -20.07 -7.48
CA PHE A 180 17.26 -21.26 -6.64
C PHE A 180 18.68 -21.66 -6.32
N GLU A 181 19.00 -21.78 -5.04
CA GLU A 181 20.21 -22.39 -4.54
C GLU A 181 19.91 -23.84 -4.15
N ARG A 182 20.50 -24.79 -4.88
CA ARG A 182 20.30 -26.22 -4.66
C ARG A 182 21.58 -26.82 -4.07
N GLY A 183 21.57 -27.09 -2.77
CA GLY A 183 22.68 -27.71 -2.06
C GLY A 183 22.20 -28.73 -1.04
N ALA A 184 22.91 -28.83 0.10
CA ALA A 184 22.44 -29.62 1.25
C ALA A 184 21.10 -29.07 1.79
N GLU A 185 20.92 -27.76 1.70
CA GLU A 185 19.65 -27.06 1.91
C GLU A 185 19.13 -26.55 0.56
N PHE A 186 17.82 -26.35 0.47
CA PHE A 186 17.22 -25.61 -0.64
C PHE A 186 17.02 -24.17 -0.21
N ALA A 187 17.47 -23.20 -0.99
CA ALA A 187 17.17 -21.80 -0.72
C ALA A 187 16.63 -21.09 -1.96
N LEU A 188 15.78 -20.10 -1.71
CA LEU A 188 15.31 -19.13 -2.69
C LEU A 188 15.90 -17.78 -2.31
N THR A 189 16.64 -17.18 -3.23
CA THR A 189 17.10 -15.81 -3.11
C THR A 189 16.38 -14.93 -4.11
N GLY A 190 16.28 -13.65 -3.78
CA GLY A 190 15.60 -12.67 -4.60
C GLY A 190 15.74 -11.28 -4.02
N ALA A 191 15.13 -10.32 -4.69
CA ALA A 191 14.98 -8.99 -4.16
C ALA A 191 13.59 -8.43 -4.45
N VAL A 192 13.11 -7.57 -3.55
CA VAL A 192 11.90 -6.78 -3.75
C VAL A 192 12.29 -5.32 -3.88
N ARG A 193 11.80 -4.68 -4.94
CA ARG A 193 11.91 -3.26 -5.18
C ARG A 193 10.62 -2.57 -4.78
N ASN A 194 10.72 -1.59 -3.90
CA ASN A 194 9.62 -0.69 -3.59
C ASN A 194 9.59 0.44 -4.63
N THR A 195 8.60 0.44 -5.52
CA THR A 195 8.47 1.49 -6.55
C THR A 195 7.49 2.59 -6.15
N SER A 196 6.90 2.48 -4.96
CA SER A 196 6.03 3.51 -4.38
C SER A 196 6.84 4.66 -3.77
N PRO A 197 6.25 5.88 -3.64
CA PRO A 197 6.90 7.04 -3.04
C PRO A 197 6.96 7.00 -1.51
N PHE A 198 6.70 5.84 -0.89
CA PHE A 198 6.55 5.70 0.55
C PHE A 198 7.58 4.72 1.11
N THR A 199 8.04 4.97 2.33
CA THR A 199 8.75 3.95 3.11
C THR A 199 7.73 2.97 3.68
N LEU A 200 7.93 1.68 3.42
CA LEU A 200 7.04 0.62 3.87
C LEU A 200 7.58 -0.02 5.14
N ARG A 201 6.84 0.10 6.25
CA ARG A 201 7.27 -0.46 7.54
C ARG A 201 7.43 -1.97 7.53
N GLN A 202 6.54 -2.70 6.87
CA GLN A 202 6.60 -4.15 6.80
C GLN A 202 6.02 -4.66 5.49
N ILE A 203 6.75 -5.56 4.84
CA ILE A 203 6.33 -6.30 3.65
C ILE A 203 6.37 -7.78 4.02
N TYR A 204 5.22 -8.44 3.96
CA TYR A 204 5.13 -9.89 4.13
C TYR A 204 5.34 -10.59 2.78
N LEU A 205 6.21 -11.58 2.75
CA LEU A 205 6.57 -12.34 1.56
C LEU A 205 6.20 -13.81 1.75
N PRO A 206 4.99 -14.23 1.39
CA PRO A 206 4.66 -15.64 1.24
C PRO A 206 5.37 -16.18 0.00
N VAL A 207 5.97 -17.37 0.14
CA VAL A 207 6.69 -18.05 -0.92
C VAL A 207 6.11 -19.44 -1.12
N LEU A 208 5.69 -19.72 -2.35
CA LEU A 208 5.16 -21.00 -2.78
C LEU A 208 6.04 -21.57 -3.89
N LEU A 209 6.52 -22.79 -3.70
CA LEU A 209 7.29 -23.50 -4.71
C LEU A 209 6.37 -24.46 -5.47
N PHE A 210 6.49 -24.45 -6.79
CA PHE A 210 5.69 -25.26 -7.70
C PHE A 210 6.56 -26.25 -8.47
N ASP A 211 6.02 -27.44 -8.72
CA ASP A 211 6.58 -28.39 -9.66
C ASP A 211 6.18 -28.08 -11.12
N LYS A 212 6.67 -28.92 -12.05
CA LYS A 212 6.38 -28.83 -13.48
C LYS A 212 4.89 -29.03 -13.83
N ASP A 213 4.15 -29.69 -12.94
CA ASP A 213 2.72 -30.02 -13.10
C ASP A 213 1.85 -28.97 -12.38
N ASN A 214 2.46 -27.88 -11.92
CA ASN A 214 1.84 -26.75 -11.22
C ASN A 214 1.24 -27.11 -9.85
N ASN A 215 1.74 -28.16 -9.20
CA ASN A 215 1.43 -28.47 -7.81
C ASN A 215 2.37 -27.71 -6.87
N ILE A 216 1.82 -27.21 -5.76
CA ILE A 216 2.63 -26.64 -4.69
C ILE A 216 3.37 -27.80 -4.00
N VAL A 217 4.70 -27.73 -3.96
CA VAL A 217 5.58 -28.74 -3.35
C VAL A 217 6.15 -28.31 -2.01
N ALA A 218 6.27 -27.00 -1.78
CA ALA A 218 6.72 -26.45 -0.52
C ALA A 218 6.27 -25.00 -0.34
N VAL A 219 6.16 -24.57 0.91
CA VAL A 219 5.86 -23.19 1.28
C VAL A 219 6.79 -22.72 2.38
N ASN A 220 7.06 -21.42 2.38
CA ASN A 220 7.73 -20.71 3.46
C ASN A 220 7.37 -19.22 3.37
N SER A 221 7.80 -18.41 4.32
CA SER A 221 7.55 -16.97 4.30
C SER A 221 8.68 -16.20 4.96
N THR A 222 8.80 -14.94 4.62
CA THR A 222 9.67 -13.99 5.32
C THR A 222 9.02 -12.62 5.40
N THR A 223 9.59 -11.74 6.21
CA THR A 223 9.14 -10.35 6.37
C THR A 223 10.32 -9.42 6.16
N MET A 224 10.11 -8.34 5.42
CA MET A 224 11.08 -7.26 5.28
C MET A 224 10.55 -6.01 5.98
N ASN A 225 11.36 -5.41 6.84
CA ASN A 225 10.95 -4.28 7.66
C ASN A 225 11.63 -2.99 7.21
N HIS A 226 10.91 -1.88 7.11
CA HIS A 226 11.45 -0.55 6.80
C HIS A 226 12.16 -0.51 5.43
N VAL A 227 11.39 -0.75 4.35
CA VAL A 227 11.87 -0.67 2.96
C VAL A 227 11.54 0.72 2.40
N GLN A 228 12.56 1.53 2.16
CA GLN A 228 12.42 2.91 1.71
C GLN A 228 11.85 3.01 0.29
N SER A 229 11.35 4.19 -0.07
CA SER A 229 10.95 4.51 -1.44
C SER A 229 12.11 4.23 -2.40
N SER A 230 11.82 3.57 -3.52
CA SER A 230 12.80 3.18 -4.55
C SER A 230 13.90 2.19 -4.09
N GLU A 231 13.88 1.73 -2.85
CA GLU A 231 14.85 0.76 -2.32
C GLU A 231 14.66 -0.61 -2.96
N VAL A 232 15.78 -1.30 -3.20
CA VAL A 232 15.81 -2.72 -3.54
C VAL A 232 16.38 -3.47 -2.35
N ARG A 233 15.60 -4.40 -1.79
CA ARG A 233 16.04 -5.22 -0.67
C ARG A 233 16.09 -6.69 -1.04
N ALA A 234 17.23 -7.32 -0.81
CA ALA A 234 17.41 -8.74 -0.99
C ALA A 234 16.73 -9.53 0.13
N PHE A 235 16.22 -10.72 -0.18
CA PHE A 235 15.71 -11.69 0.77
C PHE A 235 16.26 -13.08 0.44
N ARG A 236 16.31 -13.92 1.47
CA ARG A 236 16.66 -15.34 1.36
C ARG A 236 15.71 -16.16 2.22
N VAL A 237 15.16 -17.22 1.64
CA VAL A 237 14.24 -18.15 2.31
C VAL A 237 14.82 -19.55 2.16
N ILE A 238 14.94 -20.27 3.28
CA ILE A 238 15.68 -21.53 3.35
C ILE A 238 14.73 -22.65 3.78
N TRP A 239 14.87 -23.81 3.16
CA TRP A 239 14.29 -25.08 3.57
C TRP A 239 15.42 -26.01 4.01
N PRO A 240 15.24 -26.75 5.12
CA PRO A 240 16.31 -27.56 5.72
C PRO A 240 16.74 -28.75 4.86
N LYS A 241 15.97 -29.09 3.82
CA LYS A 241 16.23 -30.18 2.90
C LYS A 241 16.04 -29.73 1.44
N PRO A 242 16.66 -30.43 0.48
CA PRO A 242 16.41 -30.23 -0.93
C PRO A 242 14.93 -30.45 -1.26
N ILE A 243 14.30 -29.50 -1.96
CA ILE A 243 12.93 -29.65 -2.47
C ILE A 243 13.01 -30.22 -3.88
N SER A 244 12.69 -31.52 -4.03
CA SER A 244 12.68 -32.18 -5.33
C SER A 244 11.54 -31.65 -6.22
N GLY A 245 11.82 -31.46 -7.51
CA GLY A 245 10.82 -31.06 -8.49
C GLY A 245 10.44 -29.57 -8.51
N ALA A 246 10.92 -28.73 -7.58
CA ALA A 246 10.66 -27.29 -7.60
C ALA A 246 11.27 -26.63 -8.86
N VAL A 247 10.43 -26.09 -9.74
CA VAL A 247 10.84 -25.41 -10.98
C VAL A 247 10.40 -23.95 -11.06
N ARG A 248 9.41 -23.55 -10.25
CA ARG A 248 8.87 -22.18 -10.23
C ARG A 248 8.60 -21.74 -8.79
N ALA A 249 8.87 -20.48 -8.49
CA ALA A 249 8.45 -19.83 -7.26
C ALA A 249 7.38 -18.79 -7.56
N GLU A 250 6.36 -18.73 -6.71
CA GLU A 250 5.43 -17.62 -6.64
C GLU A 250 5.67 -16.87 -5.35
N ILE A 251 5.91 -15.58 -5.48
CA ILE A 251 6.12 -14.65 -4.37
C ILE A 251 5.14 -13.52 -4.61
N ASN A 252 4.21 -13.34 -3.69
CA ASN A 252 3.21 -12.29 -3.77
C ASN A 252 3.47 -11.32 -2.61
N PRO A 253 4.26 -10.25 -2.78
CA PRO A 253 4.52 -9.32 -1.70
C PRO A 253 3.25 -8.63 -1.21
N GLU A 254 3.04 -8.65 0.10
CA GLU A 254 1.83 -8.14 0.72
C GLU A 254 2.15 -7.05 1.73
N VAL A 255 1.36 -5.98 1.70
CA VAL A 255 1.47 -4.84 2.59
C VAL A 255 0.09 -4.48 3.14
N ASN A 256 0.01 -4.21 4.44
CA ASN A 256 -1.24 -3.82 5.06
C ASN A 256 -1.54 -2.34 4.79
N ILE A 257 -2.25 -2.05 3.71
CA ILE A 257 -2.62 -0.67 3.34
C ILE A 257 -3.57 0.01 4.34
N PHE A 258 -4.17 -0.76 5.26
CA PHE A 258 -5.05 -0.23 6.28
C PHE A 258 -4.30 0.19 7.55
N ASP A 259 -3.03 -0.19 7.66
CA ASP A 259 -2.19 0.21 8.78
C ASP A 259 -1.84 1.70 8.64
N ARG A 260 -2.23 2.49 9.63
CA ARG A 260 -2.00 3.95 9.65
C ARG A 260 -0.52 4.28 9.77
N ASP A 261 0.22 3.38 10.39
CA ASP A 261 1.64 3.49 10.60
C ASP A 261 2.45 3.09 9.36
N LEU A 262 1.79 2.55 8.32
CA LEU A 262 2.48 2.04 7.14
C LEU A 262 3.38 3.07 6.46
N LEU A 263 2.98 4.35 6.48
CA LEU A 263 3.60 5.43 5.74
C LEU A 263 4.31 6.38 6.71
N SER A 264 5.61 6.21 6.89
CA SER A 264 6.43 7.31 7.41
C SER A 264 6.74 8.25 6.26
N THR A 265 6.01 9.36 6.13
CA THR A 265 6.44 10.44 5.24
C THR A 265 7.67 11.11 5.85
N GLN A 266 8.74 11.25 5.06
CA GLN A 266 10.02 11.87 5.44
C GLN A 266 9.93 13.31 6.01
N LEU A 267 8.74 13.91 6.08
CA LEU A 267 8.52 15.27 6.54
C LEU A 267 8.59 15.44 8.06
N GLU A 268 8.50 14.37 8.86
CA GLU A 268 8.61 14.48 10.33
C GLU A 268 10.03 14.81 10.83
N GLU A 269 11.07 14.70 9.99
CA GLU A 269 12.45 14.94 10.41
C GLU A 269 12.89 16.42 10.36
N ILE A 270 12.01 17.34 9.92
CA ILE A 270 12.32 18.77 9.81
C ILE A 270 11.88 19.57 11.05
N GLU A 271 11.01 19.05 11.92
CA GLU A 271 10.53 19.80 13.11
C GLU A 271 11.30 19.52 14.42
N THR A 272 12.35 18.68 14.41
CA THR A 272 13.15 18.39 15.61
C THR A 272 14.66 18.57 15.42
N ARG A 273 15.08 19.66 14.78
CA ARG A 273 16.46 20.17 14.90
C ARG A 273 16.50 21.66 15.21
#